data_AF-A0A8C7RGT1-F1
#
_entry.id   AF-A0A8C7RGT1-F1
#
_cell.length_a   1.000
_cell.length_b   1.000
_cell.length_c   1.000
_cell.angle_alpha   90.00
_cell.angle_beta   90.00
_cell.angle_gamma   90.00
#
_symmetry.space_group_name_H-M   'P 1'
#
loop_
_entity.id
_entity.type
_entity.pdbx_description
1 polymer ?
#
loop_
_entity_poly.entity_id
_entity_poly.type
_entity_poly.pdbx_seq_one_letter_code
_entity_poly.pdbx_strand_id
1 'polypeptide(L)'
;FFAIAFPSYGISKITREVINMANSLDILANSTAESLELITAEMVAIRTVAMENCLALDYLLFARGVTCAVIGAECCTYIPENSDEITNLIQKIRIMIFR
;
A
#
# COMPACT_ATOMS: atom_id res chain seq x y z
N PHE A 1 -3.10 11.57 44.22
CA PHE A 1 -3.22 12.72 45.12
C PHE A 1 -2.84 14.04 44.42
N PHE A 2 -1.60 14.23 43.94
CA PHE A 2 -1.17 15.48 43.28
C PHE A 2 -1.96 15.88 42.02
N ALA A 3 -2.39 14.94 41.19
CA ALA A 3 -3.17 15.26 39.98
C ALA A 3 -4.60 15.78 40.29
N ILE A 4 -5.16 15.44 41.45
CA ILE A 4 -6.48 15.91 41.91
C ILE A 4 -6.32 17.25 42.65
N ALA A 5 -5.23 17.41 43.41
CA ALA A 5 -4.95 18.63 44.17
C ALA A 5 -4.47 19.80 43.28
N PHE A 6 -3.83 19.51 42.14
CA PHE A 6 -3.33 20.51 41.20
C PHE A 6 -3.81 20.18 39.77
N PRO A 7 -4.96 20.72 39.35
CA PRO A 7 -5.58 20.42 38.05
C PRO A 7 -4.65 20.65 36.85
N SER A 8 -3.76 21.65 36.94
CA SER A 8 -2.75 21.98 35.92
C SER A 8 -1.73 20.87 35.69
N TYR A 9 -1.38 20.10 36.73
CA TYR A 9 -0.41 19.01 36.64
C TYR A 9 -1.00 17.80 35.91
N GLY A 10 -2.27 17.49 36.17
CA GLY A 10 -2.99 16.38 35.49
C GLY A 10 -3.11 16.60 33.98
N ILE A 11 -3.51 17.80 33.55
CA ILE A 11 -3.68 18.14 32.13
C ILE A 11 -2.33 18.08 31.40
N SER A 12 -1.27 18.63 32.02
CA SER A 12 0.08 18.65 31.43
C SER A 12 0.64 17.26 31.13
N LYS A 13 0.32 16.26 31.96
CA LYS A 13 0.72 14.87 31.74
C LYS A 13 -0.01 14.26 30.53
N ILE A 14 -1.33 14.42 30.47
CA ILE A 14 -2.17 13.88 29.39
C ILE A 14 -1.80 14.51 28.03
N THR A 15 -1.59 15.83 27.99
CA THR A 15 -1.21 16.52 26.75
C THR A 15 0.10 15.99 26.17
N ARG A 16 1.10 15.68 27.02
CA ARG A 16 2.37 15.09 26.54
C ARG A 16 2.19 13.71 25.96
N GLU A 17 1.36 12.88 26.60
CA GLU A 17 1.06 11.53 26.12
C GLU A 17 0.42 11.58 24.72
N VAL A 18 -0.55 12.48 24.52
CA VAL A 18 -1.21 12.70 23.23
C VAL A 18 -0.23 13.19 22.16
N ILE A 19 0.66 14.12 22.50
CA ILE A 19 1.70 14.62 21.57
C ILE A 19 2.67 13.49 21.18
N ASN A 20 3.11 12.70 22.15
CA ASN A 20 4.01 11.57 21.89
C ASN A 20 3.35 10.54 20.96
N MET A 21 2.07 10.21 21.20
CA MET A 21 1.31 9.31 20.35
C MET A 21 1.13 9.87 18.94
N ALA A 22 0.81 11.16 18.79
CA ALA A 22 0.70 11.81 17.49
C ALA A 22 2.02 11.72 16.70
N ASN A 23 3.16 12.04 17.34
CA ASN A 23 4.47 11.92 16.70
C ASN A 23 4.82 10.48 16.29
N SER A 24 4.47 9.49 17.11
CA SER A 24 4.64 8.08 16.73
C SER A 24 3.76 7.68 15.53
N LEU A 25 2.54 8.21 15.44
CA LEU A 25 1.65 8.00 14.31
C LEU A 25 2.20 8.65 13.03
N ASP A 26 2.79 9.84 13.11
CA ASP A 26 3.39 10.51 11.94
C ASP A 26 4.59 9.73 11.39
N ILE A 27 5.45 9.22 12.27
CA ILE A 27 6.58 8.36 11.90
C ILE A 27 6.07 7.08 11.23
N LEU A 28 5.06 6.43 11.83
CA LEU A 28 4.46 5.22 11.28
C LEU A 28 3.80 5.48 9.93
N ALA A 29 3.07 6.59 9.79
CA ALA A 29 2.40 6.97 8.56
C ALA A 29 3.41 7.28 7.44
N ASN A 30 4.52 7.95 7.75
CA ASN A 30 5.58 8.21 6.77
C ASN A 30 6.26 6.91 6.31
N SER A 31 6.59 6.01 7.24
CA SER A 31 7.18 4.70 6.91
C SER A 31 6.21 3.80 6.12
N THR A 32 4.92 3.85 6.45
CA THR A 32 3.87 3.14 5.72
C THR A 32 3.71 3.70 4.30
N ALA A 33 3.75 5.03 4.14
CA ALA A 33 3.70 5.68 2.83
C ALA A 33 4.86 5.26 1.94
N GLU A 34 6.09 5.26 2.47
CA GLU A 34 7.29 4.78 1.76
C GLU A 34 7.18 3.29 1.37
N SER A 35 6.73 2.45 2.30
CA SER A 35 6.54 1.02 2.02
C SER A 35 5.50 0.79 0.91
N LEU A 36 4.41 1.56 0.90
CA LEU A 36 3.39 1.49 -0.14
C LEU A 36 3.94 1.92 -1.50
N GLU A 37 4.80 2.96 -1.58
CA GLU A 37 5.45 3.37 -2.83
C GLU A 37 6.34 2.25 -3.41
N LEU A 38 7.06 1.52 -2.56
CA LEU A 38 7.88 0.39 -2.99
C LEU A 38 7.01 -0.78 -3.48
N ILE A 39 5.95 -1.11 -2.74
CA ILE A 39 5.04 -2.22 -3.11
C ILE A 39 4.30 -1.91 -4.41
N THR A 40 3.87 -0.68 -4.65
CA THR A 40 3.20 -0.32 -5.91
C THR A 40 4.15 -0.45 -7.10
N ALA A 41 5.41 0.00 -6.96
CA ALA A 41 6.41 -0.16 -8.00
C ALA A 41 6.70 -1.65 -8.30
N GLU A 42 6.83 -2.48 -7.27
CA GLU A 42 7.03 -3.93 -7.41
C GLU A 42 5.82 -4.60 -8.08
N MET A 43 4.59 -4.24 -7.68
CA MET A 43 3.37 -4.79 -8.27
C MET A 43 3.23 -4.47 -9.76
N VAL A 44 3.61 -3.25 -10.17
CA VAL A 44 3.65 -2.86 -11.60
C VAL A 44 4.65 -3.73 -12.35
N ALA A 45 5.85 -3.94 -11.80
CA ALA A 45 6.87 -4.79 -12.43
C ALA A 45 6.45 -6.28 -12.50
N ILE A 46 5.84 -6.82 -11.45
CA ILE A 46 5.33 -8.20 -11.45
C ILE A 46 4.24 -8.35 -12.51
N ARG A 47 3.36 -7.35 -12.64
CA ARG A 47 2.30 -7.35 -13.66
C ARG A 47 2.88 -7.35 -15.07
N THR A 48 3.89 -6.53 -15.36
CA THR A 48 4.52 -6.53 -16.70
C THR A 48 5.17 -7.87 -17.01
N VAL A 49 5.91 -8.44 -16.05
CA VAL A 49 6.51 -9.77 -16.21
C VAL A 49 5.45 -10.86 -16.38
N ALA A 50 4.34 -10.79 -15.66
CA ALA A 50 3.24 -11.74 -15.80
C ALA A 50 2.60 -11.66 -17.20
N MET A 51 2.45 -10.44 -17.75
CA MET A 51 1.95 -10.25 -19.12
C MET A 51 2.93 -10.78 -20.18
N GLU A 52 4.23 -10.52 -20.03
CA GLU A 52 5.26 -11.07 -20.92
C GLU A 52 5.32 -12.59 -20.87
N ASN A 53 5.25 -13.17 -19.67
CA ASN A 53 5.17 -14.62 -19.49
C ASN A 53 3.91 -15.20 -20.16
N CYS A 54 2.77 -14.51 -20.07
CA CYS A 54 1.54 -14.94 -20.73
C CYS A 54 1.72 -15.02 -22.25
N LEU A 55 2.34 -14.01 -22.86
CA LEU A 55 2.65 -14.01 -24.30
C LEU A 55 3.64 -15.11 -24.70
N ALA A 56 4.65 -15.36 -23.87
CA ALA A 56 5.61 -16.43 -24.11
C ALA A 56 4.95 -17.82 -24.02
N LEU A 57 4.09 -18.04 -23.02
CA LEU A 57 3.28 -19.26 -22.90
C LEU A 57 2.32 -19.40 -24.08
N ASP A 58 1.67 -18.32 -24.52
CA ASP A 58 0.81 -18.29 -25.71
C ASP A 58 1.56 -18.75 -26.96
N TYR A 59 2.78 -18.27 -27.16
CA TYR A 59 3.62 -18.69 -28.27
C TYR A 59 4.00 -20.18 -28.21
N LEU A 60 4.39 -20.68 -27.02
CA LEU A 60 4.78 -22.08 -26.85
C LEU A 60 3.60 -23.06 -26.99
N LEU A 61 2.43 -22.66 -26.50
CA LEU A 61 1.22 -23.49 -26.49
C LEU A 61 0.35 -23.28 -27.74
N PHE A 62 0.69 -22.32 -28.61
CA PHE A 62 0.05 -22.13 -29.92
C PHE A 62 0.01 -23.43 -30.74
N ALA A 63 1.07 -24.23 -30.69
CA ALA A 63 1.16 -25.52 -31.38
C ALA A 63 0.24 -26.62 -30.80
N ARG A 64 -0.28 -26.44 -29.57
CA ARG A 64 -1.11 -27.41 -28.84
C ARG A 64 -2.62 -27.13 -28.93
N GLY A 65 -3.01 -26.06 -29.63
CA GLY A 65 -4.36 -25.52 -29.62
C GLY A 65 -4.54 -24.58 -28.42
N VAL A 66 -4.79 -23.29 -28.71
CA VAL A 66 -5.07 -22.15 -27.80
C VAL A 66 -4.77 -22.38 -26.32
N THR A 67 -3.85 -21.61 -25.73
CA THR A 67 -3.53 -21.59 -24.27
C THR A 67 -4.71 -21.64 -23.32
N CYS A 68 -5.78 -20.90 -23.65
CA CYS A 68 -7.03 -20.87 -22.89
C CYS A 68 -7.78 -22.22 -22.88
N ALA A 69 -7.55 -23.08 -23.88
CA ALA A 69 -8.07 -24.45 -23.89
C ALA A 69 -7.31 -25.40 -22.94
N VAL A 70 -6.07 -25.08 -22.57
CA VAL A 70 -5.25 -25.86 -21.63
C VAL A 70 -5.42 -25.40 -20.19
N ILE A 71 -5.49 -24.08 -19.96
CA ILE A 71 -5.60 -23.46 -18.63
C ILE A 71 -7.07 -23.34 -18.18
N GLY A 72 -8.02 -23.19 -19.11
CA GLY A 72 -9.45 -23.01 -18.81
C GLY A 72 -9.85 -21.54 -18.60
N ALA A 73 -10.98 -21.31 -17.93
CA ALA A 73 -11.61 -19.98 -17.79
C ALA A 73 -10.79 -18.95 -16.99
N GLU A 74 -9.74 -19.40 -16.30
CA GLU A 74 -8.78 -18.59 -15.55
C GLU A 74 -7.58 -18.14 -16.39
N CYS A 75 -7.54 -18.51 -17.67
CA CYS A 75 -6.60 -17.95 -18.63
C CYS A 75 -6.96 -16.51 -18.97
N CYS A 76 -5.97 -15.60 -18.91
CA CYS A 76 -6.11 -14.22 -19.34
C CYS A 76 -7.19 -13.42 -18.57
N THR A 77 -7.31 -13.64 -17.26
CA THR A 77 -8.14 -12.77 -16.42
C THR A 77 -7.57 -11.34 -16.43
N TYR A 78 -8.44 -10.35 -16.59
CA TYR A 78 -8.06 -8.95 -16.55
C TYR A 78 -7.44 -8.61 -15.19
N ILE A 79 -6.19 -8.13 -15.22
CA ILE A 79 -5.52 -7.61 -14.03
C ILE A 79 -5.89 -6.11 -13.96
N PRO A 80 -6.48 -5.58 -12.87
CA PRO A 80 -6.77 -4.14 -12.75
C PRO A 80 -5.50 -3.35 -12.43
N GLU A 81 -5.34 -2.17 -13.05
CA GLU A 81 -4.21 -1.28 -12.80
C GLU A 81 -4.64 -0.17 -11.84
N ASN A 82 -4.36 -0.37 -10.55
CA ASN A 82 -4.76 0.56 -9.47
C ASN A 82 -3.57 1.38 -8.94
N SER A 83 -2.43 1.38 -9.64
CA SER A 83 -1.20 2.07 -9.25
C SER A 83 -1.43 3.56 -9.00
N ASP A 84 -2.22 4.22 -9.84
CA ASP A 84 -2.55 5.64 -9.72
C ASP A 84 -3.43 5.94 -8.49
N GLU A 85 -4.43 5.09 -8.23
CA GLU A 85 -5.29 5.22 -7.06
C GLU A 85 -4.49 5.05 -5.77
N ILE A 86 -3.59 4.07 -5.73
CA ILE A 86 -2.73 3.84 -4.56
C ILE A 86 -1.76 5.01 -4.39
N THR A 87 -1.21 5.54 -5.48
CA THR A 87 -0.34 6.73 -5.44
C THR A 87 -1.09 7.95 -4.89
N ASN A 88 -2.36 8.13 -5.25
CA ASN A 88 -3.20 9.18 -4.69
C ASN A 88 -3.41 9.03 -3.17
N LEU A 89 -3.65 7.80 -2.71
CA LEU A 89 -3.79 7.50 -1.28
C LEU A 89 -2.50 7.80 -0.50
N ILE A 90 -1.34 7.45 -1.05
CA ILE A 90 -0.03 7.77 -0.46
C ILE A 90 0.15 9.28 -0.34
N GLN A 91 -0.18 10.04 -1.38
CA GLN A 91 -0.13 11.51 -1.34
C GLN A 91 -1.05 12.08 -0.26
N LYS A 92 -2.26 11.51 -0.12
CA LYS A 92 -3.20 11.91 0.93
C LYS A 92 -2.64 11.64 2.33
N ILE A 93 -1.97 10.52 2.55
CA ILE A 93 -1.30 10.21 3.82
C ILE A 93 -0.22 11.26 4.11
N ARG A 94 0.62 11.59 3.13
CA ARG A 94 1.67 12.62 3.29
C ARG A 94 1.08 13.98 3.64
N ILE A 95 0.02 14.43 2.98
CA ILE A 95 -0.65 15.70 3.28
C ILE A 95 -1.20 15.73 4.72
N MET A 96 -1.71 14.61 5.22
CA MET A 96 -2.21 14.52 6.60
C MET A 96 -1.11 14.62 7.66
N ILE A 97 0.11 14.17 7.37
CA ILE A 97 1.27 14.26 8.28
C ILE A 97 1.75 15.71 8.43
N PHE A 98 1.72 16.50 7.35
CA PHE A 98 2.18 17.90 7.36
C PHE A 98 1.13 18.91 7.84
N ARG A 99 -0.02 18.46 8.36
CA ARG A 99 -1.13 19.30 8.81
C ARG A 99 -1.26 19.30 10.32
#